data_AF-A0A4Y9F0N7-F1
#
_entry.id   AF-A0A4Y9F0N7-F1
#
_cell.length_a   1.000
_cell.length_b   1.000
_cell.length_c   1.000
_cell.angle_alpha   90.00
_cell.angle_beta   90.00
_cell.angle_gamma   90.00
#
_symmetry.space_group_name_H-M   'P 1'
#
loop_
_entity.id
_entity.type
_entity.pdbx_description
1 polymer ?
#
loop_
_entity_poly.entity_id
_entity_poly.type
_entity_poly.pdbx_seq_one_letter_code
_entity_poly.pdbx_strand_id
1 'polypeptide(L)'
;MATHHIFFTPKFSQPAGQALKEHTVNPLSRKTSASIFIAVVALTGLVAPQASYAENGSVQIIFSIDSSSSSSRYEFPIDADYSDIKIFNDGSAIATDSKGEFVFGIASPWAHDATGQQVPTWFEISHEGIVQVVDHTSGEFNYPITADPWLGVDLYTNVYISTGDDADGQGWKINATPTTWGKANRAPHIWFAHRDELKTKAGRWNESVQEQLYCHIAGHPLSLPEYNFESWRPVVNWSISLAKYRCNPYSGAIS
;
A
#
# COMPACT_ATOMS: atom_id res chain seq x y z
N MET A 1 5.46 -33.20 -33.37
CA MET A 1 4.35 -33.55 -32.46
C MET A 1 3.83 -32.24 -31.91
N ALA A 2 2.60 -31.88 -32.26
CA ALA A 2 1.96 -30.62 -31.86
C ALA A 2 1.13 -30.88 -30.60
N THR A 3 1.47 -30.21 -29.50
CA THR A 3 0.73 -30.29 -28.24
C THR A 3 -0.44 -29.31 -28.30
N HIS A 4 -1.66 -29.84 -28.25
CA HIS A 4 -2.90 -29.07 -28.18
C HIS A 4 -3.09 -28.53 -26.76
N HIS A 5 -3.31 -27.22 -26.63
CA HIS A 5 -3.83 -26.64 -25.40
C HIS A 5 -5.36 -26.48 -25.54
N ILE A 6 -6.08 -27.22 -24.71
CA ILE A 6 -7.54 -27.20 -24.58
C ILE A 6 -7.90 -26.01 -23.69
N PHE A 7 -8.66 -25.05 -24.22
CA PHE A 7 -9.26 -23.98 -23.42
C PHE A 7 -10.59 -24.47 -22.83
N PHE A 8 -10.71 -24.44 -21.50
CA PHE A 8 -12.00 -24.56 -20.82
C PHE A 8 -12.59 -23.17 -20.62
N THR A 9 -13.70 -22.89 -21.28
CA THR A 9 -14.57 -21.76 -20.95
C THR A 9 -15.64 -22.23 -19.96
N PRO A 10 -15.84 -21.57 -18.80
CA PRO A 10 -17.01 -21.82 -17.98
C PRO A 10 -18.24 -21.28 -18.72
N LYS A 11 -19.23 -22.13 -18.97
CA LYS A 11 -20.57 -21.72 -19.40
C LYS A 11 -21.32 -21.15 -18.20
N PHE A 12 -21.38 -19.84 -18.07
CA PHE A 12 -22.44 -19.18 -17.32
C PHE A 12 -23.57 -18.80 -18.29
N SER A 13 -24.75 -19.36 -18.05
CA SER A 13 -25.97 -19.02 -18.77
C SER A 13 -26.45 -17.62 -18.35
N GLN A 14 -26.27 -16.63 -19.23
CA GLN A 14 -26.84 -15.28 -19.08
C GLN A 14 -28.34 -15.28 -19.44
N PRO A 15 -29.20 -14.54 -18.71
CA PRO A 15 -30.43 -14.01 -19.30
C PRO A 15 -30.06 -12.95 -20.34
N ALA A 16 -30.73 -12.98 -21.49
CA ALA A 16 -30.41 -12.16 -22.65
C ALA A 16 -30.56 -10.65 -22.36
N GLY A 17 -29.51 -9.89 -22.69
CA GLY A 17 -29.63 -8.46 -23.01
C GLY A 17 -28.98 -7.48 -22.03
N GLN A 18 -27.67 -7.56 -21.81
CA GLN A 18 -26.78 -6.41 -21.59
C GLN A 18 -25.32 -6.89 -21.62
N ALA A 19 -24.56 -6.43 -22.61
CA ALA A 19 -23.13 -6.74 -22.71
C ALA A 19 -22.35 -5.85 -21.72
N LEU A 20 -21.73 -6.46 -20.72
CA LEU A 20 -20.68 -5.81 -19.93
C LEU A 20 -19.47 -5.58 -20.87
N LYS A 21 -19.07 -4.33 -21.05
CA LYS A 21 -17.78 -4.01 -21.68
C LYS A 21 -16.69 -4.16 -20.63
N GLU A 22 -15.93 -5.25 -20.71
CA GLU A 22 -14.64 -5.36 -20.02
C GLU A 22 -13.71 -4.26 -20.55
N HIS A 23 -13.32 -3.31 -19.68
CA HIS A 23 -12.25 -2.37 -19.98
C HIS A 23 -10.93 -2.95 -19.49
N THR A 24 -10.27 -3.73 -20.34
CA THR A 24 -8.91 -4.22 -20.10
C THR A 24 -7.93 -3.08 -20.33
N VAL A 25 -7.20 -2.64 -19.29
CA VAL A 25 -6.16 -1.60 -19.40
C VAL A 25 -4.79 -2.27 -19.47
N ASN A 26 -4.02 -1.97 -20.53
CA ASN A 26 -2.73 -2.59 -20.84
C ASN A 26 -1.61 -2.21 -19.84
N PRO A 27 -0.77 -3.15 -19.39
CA PRO A 27 0.37 -2.87 -18.51
C PRO A 27 1.56 -2.22 -19.25
N LEU A 28 2.20 -1.27 -18.57
CA LEU A 28 3.55 -0.82 -18.93
C LEU A 28 4.56 -1.93 -18.64
N SER A 29 5.16 -2.44 -19.72
CA SER A 29 6.23 -3.44 -19.69
C SER A 29 7.50 -2.86 -19.04
N ARG A 30 7.83 -3.29 -17.82
CA ARG A 30 9.23 -3.48 -17.40
C ARG A 30 9.35 -4.61 -16.39
N LYS A 31 10.04 -5.67 -16.81
CA LYS A 31 10.46 -6.80 -16.00
C LYS A 31 11.40 -6.31 -14.89
N THR A 32 10.91 -6.17 -13.65
CA THR A 32 11.60 -6.37 -12.36
C THR A 32 10.77 -5.76 -11.22
N SER A 33 9.63 -6.37 -10.91
CA SER A 33 8.94 -6.45 -9.60
C SER A 33 7.55 -7.02 -9.90
N ALA A 34 6.92 -7.72 -8.95
CA ALA A 34 5.63 -8.38 -9.14
C ALA A 34 4.61 -7.41 -9.78
N SER A 35 4.05 -7.80 -10.93
CA SER A 35 3.02 -7.01 -11.60
C SER A 35 1.70 -7.28 -10.89
N ILE A 36 1.28 -6.38 -10.00
CA ILE A 36 -0.06 -6.41 -9.40
C ILE A 36 -1.02 -5.83 -10.43
N PHE A 37 -2.02 -6.61 -10.82
CA PHE A 37 -3.11 -6.16 -11.68
C PHE A 37 -4.36 -5.97 -10.84
N ILE A 38 -5.02 -4.83 -11.01
CA ILE A 38 -6.32 -4.58 -10.38
C ILE A 38 -7.32 -4.38 -11.50
N ALA A 39 -8.22 -5.36 -11.64
CA ALA A 39 -9.38 -5.20 -12.50
C ALA A 39 -10.46 -4.49 -11.69
N VAL A 40 -10.85 -3.28 -12.09
CA VAL A 40 -12.03 -2.64 -11.48
C VAL A 40 -13.27 -3.17 -12.16
N VAL A 41 -13.97 -4.09 -11.50
CA VAL A 41 -15.27 -4.57 -11.98
C VAL A 41 -16.32 -3.59 -11.50
N ALA A 42 -16.77 -2.72 -12.40
CA ALA A 42 -17.86 -1.79 -12.12
C ALA A 42 -19.16 -2.58 -11.86
N LEU A 43 -19.53 -2.73 -10.59
CA LEU A 43 -20.89 -3.10 -10.20
C LEU A 43 -21.84 -1.97 -10.60
N THR A 44 -23.08 -2.33 -10.96
CA THR A 44 -24.11 -1.39 -11.43
C THR A 44 -24.28 -0.17 -10.53
N GLY A 45 -24.26 1.04 -11.10
CA GLY A 45 -24.47 2.30 -10.37
C GLY A 45 -23.21 3.10 -10.00
N LEU A 46 -22.04 2.70 -10.49
CA LEU A 46 -20.80 3.51 -10.49
C LEU A 46 -20.74 4.44 -11.70
N VAL A 47 -20.28 5.68 -11.51
CA VAL A 47 -19.56 6.40 -12.58
C VAL A 47 -18.25 5.68 -12.82
N ALA A 48 -17.82 5.62 -14.08
CA ALA A 48 -16.58 4.94 -14.47
C ALA A 48 -15.42 5.31 -13.52
N PRO A 49 -14.88 4.33 -12.78
CA PRO A 49 -13.84 4.58 -11.79
C PRO A 49 -12.57 5.11 -12.49
N GLN A 50 -11.91 6.06 -11.85
CA GLN A 50 -10.64 6.61 -12.31
C GLN A 50 -9.51 5.91 -11.56
N ALA A 51 -8.66 5.20 -12.29
CA ALA A 51 -7.45 4.59 -11.73
C ALA A 51 -6.22 5.45 -12.07
N SER A 52 -5.38 5.71 -11.07
CA SER A 52 -4.06 6.31 -11.26
C SER A 52 -2.97 5.33 -10.78
N TYR A 53 -1.86 5.29 -11.51
CA TYR A 53 -0.76 4.37 -11.28
C TYR A 53 0.52 5.16 -11.03
N ALA A 54 1.20 4.85 -9.94
CA ALA A 54 2.49 5.43 -9.61
C ALA A 54 3.63 4.53 -10.13
N GLU A 55 4.80 5.12 -10.41
CA GLU A 55 5.99 4.38 -10.89
C GLU A 55 6.46 3.30 -9.90
N ASN A 56 6.09 3.44 -8.62
CA ASN A 56 6.40 2.53 -7.53
C ASN A 56 5.40 1.37 -7.40
N GLY A 57 4.56 1.15 -8.42
CA GLY A 57 3.52 0.12 -8.46
C GLY A 57 2.26 0.40 -7.66
N SER A 58 2.17 1.53 -6.93
CA SER A 58 0.95 1.88 -6.19
C SER A 58 -0.19 2.24 -7.14
N VAL A 59 -1.40 1.92 -6.75
CA VAL A 59 -2.62 2.18 -7.51
C VAL A 59 -3.62 2.90 -6.62
N GLN A 60 -4.16 4.01 -7.10
CA GLN A 60 -5.27 4.69 -6.46
C GLN A 60 -6.50 4.61 -7.37
N ILE A 61 -7.61 4.12 -6.83
CA ILE A 61 -8.89 4.09 -7.54
C ILE A 61 -9.82 5.09 -6.87
N ILE A 62 -10.28 6.08 -7.63
CA ILE A 62 -11.30 7.03 -7.20
C ILE A 62 -12.59 6.71 -7.95
N PHE A 63 -13.68 6.54 -7.22
CA PHE A 63 -15.00 6.30 -7.81
C PHE A 63 -16.06 7.20 -7.17
N SER A 64 -17.16 7.39 -7.90
CA SER A 64 -18.29 8.20 -7.46
C SER A 64 -19.57 7.38 -7.38
N ILE A 65 -20.34 7.66 -6.33
CA ILE A 65 -21.68 7.15 -6.07
C ILE A 65 -22.64 8.29 -6.40
N ASP A 66 -23.52 8.10 -7.38
CA ASP A 66 -24.31 9.22 -7.93
C ASP A 66 -25.61 9.49 -7.17
N SER A 67 -26.16 8.49 -6.47
CA SER A 67 -27.44 8.64 -5.79
C SER A 67 -27.66 7.60 -4.70
N SER A 68 -28.71 7.82 -3.91
CA SER A 68 -29.15 6.89 -2.86
C SER A 68 -29.66 5.56 -3.35
N SER A 69 -29.92 5.40 -4.66
CA SER A 69 -30.28 4.12 -5.26
C SER A 69 -29.07 3.30 -5.70
N SER A 70 -27.86 3.85 -5.66
CA SER A 70 -26.63 3.11 -5.97
C SER A 70 -26.32 2.06 -4.89
N SER A 71 -25.55 1.04 -5.27
CA SER A 71 -25.04 0.02 -4.33
C SER A 71 -24.24 0.68 -3.20
N SER A 72 -24.27 0.13 -1.99
CA SER A 72 -23.35 0.52 -0.91
C SER A 72 -22.09 -0.37 -0.85
N ARG A 73 -21.95 -1.31 -1.79
CA ARG A 73 -20.87 -2.31 -1.81
C ARG A 73 -20.18 -2.32 -3.17
N TYR A 74 -18.86 -2.25 -3.14
CA TYR A 74 -18.02 -2.12 -4.33
C TYR A 74 -16.85 -3.10 -4.25
N GLU A 75 -16.80 -4.02 -5.22
CA GLU A 75 -15.80 -5.07 -5.28
C GLU A 75 -14.56 -4.60 -6.04
N PHE A 76 -13.40 -4.91 -5.48
CA PHE A 76 -12.10 -4.69 -6.11
C PHE A 76 -11.35 -6.02 -6.15
N PRO A 77 -11.53 -6.79 -7.24
CA PRO A 77 -10.70 -7.95 -7.52
C PRO A 77 -9.22 -7.56 -7.64
N ILE A 78 -8.35 -8.34 -7.02
CA ILE A 78 -6.90 -8.14 -7.02
C ILE A 78 -6.25 -9.39 -7.59
N ASP A 79 -5.61 -9.23 -8.75
CA ASP A 79 -4.84 -10.27 -9.41
C ASP A 79 -3.35 -10.12 -9.04
N ALA A 80 -2.96 -10.85 -7.99
CA ALA A 80 -1.61 -10.89 -7.45
C ALA A 80 -1.35 -12.20 -6.69
N ASP A 81 -0.09 -12.59 -6.57
CA ASP A 81 0.33 -13.81 -5.84
C ASP A 81 0.32 -13.59 -4.31
N TYR A 82 -0.85 -13.38 -3.72
CA TYR A 82 -1.05 -13.38 -2.26
C TYR A 82 -1.76 -14.66 -1.79
N SER A 83 -1.64 -14.98 -0.51
CA SER A 83 -2.29 -16.13 0.13
C SER A 83 -3.23 -15.73 1.26
N ASP A 84 -3.04 -14.55 1.84
CA ASP A 84 -3.93 -14.01 2.88
C ASP A 84 -4.03 -12.48 2.78
N ILE A 85 -5.18 -11.93 3.16
CA ILE A 85 -5.40 -10.49 3.36
C ILE A 85 -5.94 -10.31 4.78
N LYS A 86 -5.28 -9.47 5.57
CA LYS A 86 -5.70 -9.16 6.92
C LYS A 86 -6.07 -7.68 7.07
N ILE A 87 -7.28 -7.43 7.58
CA ILE A 87 -7.75 -6.09 7.95
C ILE A 87 -7.32 -5.80 9.40
N PHE A 88 -6.86 -4.57 9.64
CA PHE A 88 -6.41 -4.08 10.94
C PHE A 88 -7.43 -3.13 11.57
N ASN A 89 -7.24 -2.83 12.86
CA ASN A 89 -8.19 -2.01 13.64
C ASN A 89 -8.34 -0.56 13.11
N ASP A 90 -7.35 -0.06 12.38
CA ASP A 90 -7.40 1.26 11.74
C ASP A 90 -8.10 1.23 10.38
N GLY A 91 -8.61 0.07 9.94
CA GLY A 91 -9.28 -0.13 8.66
C GLY A 91 -8.34 -0.41 7.49
N SER A 92 -7.01 -0.33 7.68
CA SER A 92 -6.04 -0.72 6.65
C SER A 92 -6.03 -2.24 6.47
N ALA A 93 -5.51 -2.71 5.34
CA ALA A 93 -5.29 -4.13 5.09
C ALA A 93 -3.88 -4.42 4.59
N ILE A 94 -3.36 -5.62 4.88
CA ILE A 94 -2.09 -6.12 4.34
C ILE A 94 -2.33 -7.48 3.69
N ALA A 95 -1.80 -7.65 2.49
CA ALA A 95 -1.72 -8.92 1.80
C ALA A 95 -0.34 -9.56 1.99
N THR A 96 -0.31 -10.85 2.29
CA THR A 96 0.92 -11.64 2.43
C THR A 96 0.89 -12.89 1.57
N ASP A 97 2.06 -13.36 1.14
CA ASP A 97 2.21 -14.61 0.41
C ASP A 97 2.13 -15.83 1.35
N SER A 98 2.26 -17.03 0.77
CA SER A 98 2.23 -18.30 1.53
C SER A 98 3.32 -18.46 2.59
N LYS A 99 4.36 -17.61 2.57
CA LYS A 99 5.46 -17.58 3.52
C LYS A 99 5.29 -16.49 4.58
N GLY A 100 4.24 -15.66 4.47
CA GLY A 100 3.99 -14.52 5.34
C GLY A 100 4.75 -13.26 4.95
N GLU A 101 5.36 -13.22 3.75
CA GLU A 101 6.06 -12.05 3.24
C GLU A 101 5.05 -11.03 2.68
N PHE A 102 5.34 -9.74 2.85
CA PHE A 102 4.49 -8.65 2.36
C PHE A 102 4.40 -8.67 0.82
N VAL A 103 3.18 -8.56 0.29
CA VAL A 103 2.92 -8.44 -1.16
C VAL A 103 2.45 -7.02 -1.51
N PHE A 104 1.41 -6.53 -0.83
CA PHE A 104 0.90 -5.17 -0.94
C PHE A 104 0.10 -4.79 0.30
N GLY A 105 -0.21 -3.50 0.46
CA GLY A 105 -1.14 -3.02 1.47
C GLY A 105 -2.23 -2.14 0.87
N ILE A 106 -3.29 -1.95 1.64
CA ILE A 106 -4.47 -1.17 1.30
C ILE A 106 -4.69 -0.15 2.41
N ALA A 107 -4.71 1.15 2.07
CA ALA A 107 -4.89 2.21 3.06
C ALA A 107 -6.29 2.14 3.62
N SER A 108 -6.48 2.59 4.86
CA SER A 108 -7.81 2.76 5.43
C SER A 108 -8.74 3.48 4.44
N PRO A 109 -9.94 2.94 4.19
CA PRO A 109 -10.83 3.50 3.19
C PRO A 109 -11.33 4.86 3.65
N TRP A 110 -11.60 5.74 2.69
CA TRP A 110 -12.30 6.99 2.94
C TRP A 110 -13.42 7.18 1.92
N ALA A 111 -14.43 7.94 2.34
CA ALA A 111 -15.54 8.37 1.52
C ALA A 111 -16.00 9.76 1.99
N HIS A 112 -16.23 10.67 1.04
CA HIS A 112 -16.71 12.03 1.28
C HIS A 112 -17.88 12.35 0.36
N ASP A 113 -18.89 12.99 0.93
CA ASP A 113 -20.05 13.49 0.18
C ASP A 113 -19.71 14.79 -0.58
N ALA A 114 -20.67 15.31 -1.36
CA ALA A 114 -20.47 16.51 -2.18
C ALA A 114 -20.19 17.80 -1.39
N THR A 115 -20.44 17.81 -0.08
CA THR A 115 -20.10 18.91 0.82
C THR A 115 -18.76 18.71 1.55
N GLY A 116 -18.14 17.55 1.36
CA GLY A 116 -16.93 17.12 2.06
C GLY A 116 -17.22 16.40 3.38
N GLN A 117 -18.49 16.14 3.73
CA GLN A 117 -18.85 15.39 4.93
C GLN A 117 -18.34 13.95 4.80
N GLN A 118 -17.72 13.44 5.86
CA GLN A 118 -17.24 12.06 5.89
C GLN A 118 -18.42 11.08 5.91
N VAL A 119 -18.36 10.09 5.03
CA VAL A 119 -19.32 8.99 4.95
C VAL A 119 -18.69 7.73 5.57
N PRO A 120 -19.38 7.00 6.46
CA PRO A 120 -18.86 5.77 7.03
C PRO A 120 -18.49 4.75 5.95
N THR A 121 -17.28 4.21 6.02
CA THR A 121 -16.79 3.21 5.06
C THR A 121 -15.81 2.24 5.73
N TRP A 122 -15.79 0.99 5.26
CA TRP A 122 -14.86 -0.05 5.71
C TRP A 122 -14.59 -1.06 4.60
N PHE A 123 -13.56 -1.89 4.78
CA PHE A 123 -13.31 -3.04 3.93
C PHE A 123 -13.88 -4.33 4.52
N GLU A 124 -14.24 -5.22 3.62
CA GLU A 124 -14.46 -6.64 3.88
C GLU A 124 -13.61 -7.46 2.91
N ILE A 125 -13.22 -8.66 3.33
CA ILE A 125 -12.44 -9.57 2.48
C ILE A 125 -13.41 -10.35 1.58
N SER A 126 -13.09 -10.45 0.29
CA SER A 126 -13.79 -11.33 -0.66
C SER A 126 -12.87 -12.46 -1.12
N HIS A 127 -13.40 -13.41 -1.89
CA HIS A 127 -12.60 -14.49 -2.46
C HIS A 127 -11.58 -14.01 -3.51
N GLU A 128 -11.83 -12.85 -4.14
CA GLU A 128 -11.03 -12.34 -5.25
C GLU A 128 -10.26 -11.06 -4.87
N GLY A 129 -10.37 -10.57 -3.63
CA GLY A 129 -9.73 -9.33 -3.19
C GLY A 129 -10.46 -8.70 -2.01
N ILE A 130 -10.90 -7.45 -2.18
CA ILE A 130 -11.64 -6.72 -1.14
C ILE A 130 -12.97 -6.18 -1.66
N VAL A 131 -13.89 -5.93 -0.72
CA VAL A 131 -15.09 -5.12 -0.93
C VAL A 131 -14.95 -3.87 -0.09
N GLN A 132 -15.08 -2.69 -0.69
CA GLN A 132 -15.33 -1.48 0.08
C GLN A 132 -16.83 -1.31 0.27
N VAL A 133 -17.24 -1.20 1.52
CA VAL A 133 -18.60 -0.81 1.89
C VAL A 133 -18.58 0.68 2.17
N VAL A 134 -19.49 1.41 1.53
CA VAL A 134 -19.73 2.83 1.79
C VAL A 134 -21.16 2.95 2.29
N ASP A 135 -21.35 3.15 3.59
CA ASP A 135 -22.68 3.21 4.20
C ASP A 135 -23.30 4.60 4.01
N HIS A 136 -23.69 4.89 2.77
CA HIS A 136 -24.27 6.16 2.35
C HIS A 136 -25.80 6.21 2.48
N THR A 137 -26.41 5.21 3.13
CA THR A 137 -27.89 5.09 3.27
C THR A 137 -28.37 5.12 4.71
N SER A 138 -27.48 4.91 5.70
CA SER A 138 -27.82 5.03 7.12
C SER A 138 -27.92 6.48 7.63
N GLY A 139 -27.50 7.47 6.84
CA GLY A 139 -27.51 8.88 7.19
C GLY A 139 -27.99 9.80 6.05
N GLU A 140 -27.98 11.11 6.31
CA GLU A 140 -28.25 12.14 5.32
C GLU A 140 -26.92 12.61 4.71
N PHE A 141 -26.72 12.33 3.40
CA PHE A 141 -25.50 12.68 2.67
C PHE A 141 -25.84 13.29 1.31
N ASN A 142 -24.98 14.19 0.84
CA ASN A 142 -25.11 14.84 -0.46
C ASN A 142 -24.34 14.10 -1.56
N TYR A 143 -25.01 13.79 -2.65
CA TYR A 143 -24.39 13.16 -3.82
C TYR A 143 -23.79 14.21 -4.79
N PRO A 144 -22.75 13.86 -5.57
CA PRO A 144 -22.08 12.55 -5.58
C PRO A 144 -21.18 12.35 -4.37
N ILE A 145 -21.12 11.11 -3.88
CA ILE A 145 -20.12 10.69 -2.88
C ILE A 145 -18.89 10.19 -3.62
N THR A 146 -17.71 10.66 -3.24
CA THR A 146 -16.43 10.19 -3.75
C THR A 146 -15.78 9.26 -2.73
N ALA A 147 -15.28 8.12 -3.19
CA ALA A 147 -14.64 7.12 -2.35
C ALA A 147 -13.43 6.49 -3.04
N ASP A 148 -12.59 5.84 -2.22
CA ASP A 148 -11.29 5.32 -2.59
C ASP A 148 -10.99 4.00 -1.88
N PRO A 149 -10.38 3.07 -2.63
CA PRO A 149 -9.25 2.33 -2.11
C PRO A 149 -7.93 2.77 -2.79
N TRP A 150 -6.91 2.91 -1.95
CA TRP A 150 -5.51 3.11 -2.35
C TRP A 150 -4.73 1.85 -1.99
N LEU A 151 -4.14 1.21 -3.00
CA LEU A 151 -3.26 0.08 -2.85
C LEU A 151 -1.81 0.52 -3.05
N GLY A 152 -0.96 0.19 -2.09
CA GLY A 152 0.46 0.50 -2.15
C GLY A 152 1.33 -0.75 -2.17
N VAL A 153 2.37 -0.68 -2.98
CA VAL A 153 3.32 -1.78 -3.20
C VAL A 153 4.65 -1.38 -2.59
N ASP A 154 5.37 -0.43 -3.18
CA ASP A 154 6.63 0.06 -2.63
C ASP A 154 6.41 1.13 -1.55
N LEU A 155 6.94 0.87 -0.35
CA LEU A 155 7.07 1.82 0.77
C LEU A 155 8.23 2.80 0.55
N TYR A 156 9.24 2.42 -0.24
CA TYR A 156 10.44 3.22 -0.51
C TYR A 156 10.80 3.27 -2.00
N THR A 157 11.21 4.46 -2.43
CA THR A 157 11.87 4.70 -3.71
C THR A 157 13.30 5.19 -3.49
N ASN A 158 14.13 5.13 -4.53
CA ASN A 158 15.52 5.60 -4.51
C ASN A 158 16.31 5.04 -3.32
N VAL A 159 16.31 3.72 -3.14
CA VAL A 159 17.12 3.08 -2.11
C VAL A 159 18.54 2.88 -2.63
N TYR A 160 19.53 3.48 -1.98
CA TYR A 160 20.95 3.33 -2.36
C TYR A 160 21.88 3.31 -1.15
N ILE A 161 23.04 2.68 -1.34
CA ILE A 161 24.11 2.62 -0.34
C ILE A 161 25.12 3.72 -0.64
N SER A 162 25.49 4.49 0.39
CA SER A 162 26.67 5.36 0.35
C SER A 162 27.73 4.90 1.35
N THR A 163 29.00 5.18 1.04
CA THR A 163 30.16 4.79 1.83
C THR A 163 31.14 5.95 1.88
N GLY A 164 31.64 6.31 3.07
CA GLY A 164 32.73 7.27 3.19
C GLY A 164 32.35 8.76 3.08
N ASP A 165 31.05 9.11 3.15
CA ASP A 165 30.57 10.48 2.97
C ASP A 165 30.33 11.25 4.29
N ASP A 166 30.53 10.62 5.45
CA ASP A 166 30.44 11.28 6.76
C ASP A 166 31.82 11.63 7.32
N ALA A 167 31.89 12.73 8.08
CA ALA A 167 33.13 13.25 8.67
C ALA A 167 33.92 12.24 9.52
N ASP A 168 33.27 11.16 9.95
CA ASP A 168 33.85 10.09 10.76
C ASP A 168 34.39 8.90 9.96
N GLY A 169 34.11 8.81 8.64
CA GLY A 169 34.65 7.78 7.74
C GLY A 169 34.31 6.33 8.08
N GLN A 170 33.30 6.10 8.92
CA GLN A 170 32.97 4.76 9.43
C GLN A 170 31.79 4.16 8.69
N GLY A 171 31.91 2.91 8.23
CA GLY A 171 30.79 2.09 7.77
C GLY A 171 30.12 2.47 6.44
N TRP A 172 28.87 2.06 6.30
CA TRP A 172 27.98 2.28 5.16
C TRP A 172 26.63 2.85 5.61
N LYS A 173 25.97 3.62 4.74
CA LYS A 173 24.67 4.23 4.99
C LYS A 173 23.64 3.75 3.97
N ILE A 174 22.43 3.42 4.42
CA ILE A 174 21.27 3.25 3.55
C ILE A 174 20.55 4.59 3.47
N ASN A 175 20.38 5.08 2.26
CA ASN A 175 19.56 6.26 1.97
C ASN A 175 18.28 5.75 1.29
N ALA A 176 17.13 6.26 1.72
CA ALA A 176 15.85 5.83 1.18
C ALA A 176 14.82 6.95 1.22
N THR A 177 14.10 7.15 0.11
CA THR A 177 13.00 8.11 0.05
C THR A 177 11.68 7.37 0.27
N PRO A 178 10.95 7.59 1.39
CA PRO A 178 9.64 6.97 1.55
C PRO A 178 8.66 7.49 0.48
N THR A 179 7.90 6.59 -0.10
CA THR A 179 6.84 6.90 -1.07
C THR A 179 5.65 7.56 -0.36
N THR A 180 4.65 8.06 -1.09
CA THR A 180 3.40 8.54 -0.46
C THR A 180 2.77 7.44 0.39
N TRP A 181 2.78 6.20 -0.11
CA TRP A 181 2.31 5.02 0.59
C TRP A 181 3.11 4.74 1.88
N GLY A 182 4.45 4.75 1.80
CA GLY A 182 5.30 4.56 2.98
C GLY A 182 5.17 5.68 4.03
N LYS A 183 4.80 6.90 3.64
CA LYS A 183 4.51 7.99 4.58
C LYS A 183 3.14 7.83 5.25
N ALA A 184 2.16 7.30 4.53
CA ALA A 184 0.80 7.08 5.02
C ALA A 184 0.73 5.90 6.00
N ASN A 185 1.46 4.82 5.74
CA ASN A 185 1.39 3.58 6.51
C ASN A 185 2.54 3.52 7.51
N ARG A 186 2.33 4.01 8.73
CA ARG A 186 3.38 4.07 9.76
C ARG A 186 3.01 3.39 11.07
N ALA A 187 1.86 2.74 11.12
CA ALA A 187 1.40 2.02 12.29
C ALA A 187 2.34 0.83 12.61
N PRO A 188 2.51 0.46 13.90
CA PRO A 188 3.45 -0.60 14.27
C PRO A 188 3.27 -1.94 13.53
N HIS A 189 2.03 -2.27 13.11
CA HIS A 189 1.76 -3.52 12.39
C HIS A 189 2.33 -3.58 10.98
N ILE A 190 2.70 -2.46 10.35
CA ILE A 190 3.33 -2.44 9.01
C ILE A 190 4.86 -2.33 9.07
N TRP A 191 5.45 -2.17 10.26
CA TRP A 191 6.90 -1.94 10.40
C TRP A 191 7.75 -3.10 9.88
N PHE A 192 7.22 -4.32 9.87
CA PHE A 192 7.89 -5.48 9.26
C PHE A 192 8.03 -5.30 7.75
N ALA A 193 7.00 -4.83 7.05
CA ALA A 193 7.03 -4.59 5.61
C ALA A 193 8.05 -3.50 5.26
N HIS A 194 8.12 -2.42 6.05
CA HIS A 194 9.15 -1.40 5.89
C HIS A 194 10.56 -1.97 5.99
N ARG A 195 10.80 -2.79 7.03
CA ARG A 195 12.08 -3.45 7.27
C ARG A 195 12.44 -4.36 6.10
N ASP A 196 11.52 -5.23 5.69
CA ASP A 196 11.79 -6.29 4.73
C ASP A 196 11.99 -5.73 3.31
N GLU A 197 11.23 -4.71 2.92
CA GLU A 197 11.45 -4.00 1.65
C GLU A 197 12.80 -3.28 1.64
N LEU A 198 13.12 -2.49 2.68
CA LEU A 198 14.41 -1.79 2.74
C LEU A 198 15.57 -2.76 2.75
N LYS A 199 15.49 -3.82 3.54
CA LYS A 199 16.51 -4.87 3.62
C LYS A 199 16.73 -5.53 2.27
N THR A 200 15.65 -5.81 1.54
CA THR A 200 15.71 -6.40 0.20
C THR A 200 16.33 -5.44 -0.82
N LYS A 201 15.89 -4.17 -0.86
CA LYS A 201 16.39 -3.16 -1.81
C LYS A 201 17.84 -2.75 -1.52
N ALA A 202 18.22 -2.65 -0.25
CA ALA A 202 19.56 -2.25 0.17
C ALA A 202 20.59 -3.38 0.09
N GLY A 203 20.19 -4.64 0.26
CA GLY A 203 21.09 -5.80 0.30
C GLY A 203 22.07 -5.82 1.49
N ARG A 204 21.93 -4.90 2.45
CA ARG A 204 22.73 -4.78 3.67
C ARG A 204 21.82 -4.46 4.86
N TRP A 205 22.13 -5.01 6.02
CA TRP A 205 21.28 -4.82 7.21
C TRP A 205 22.05 -5.07 8.50
N ASN A 206 21.75 -4.30 9.54
CA ASN A 206 22.16 -4.60 10.92
C ASN A 206 21.15 -4.00 11.93
N GLU A 207 21.37 -4.28 13.22
CA GLU A 207 20.47 -3.82 14.30
C GLU A 207 20.40 -2.29 14.41
N SER A 208 21.50 -1.60 14.14
CA SER A 208 21.54 -0.13 14.18
C SER A 208 20.62 0.48 13.12
N VAL A 209 20.69 -0.02 11.88
CA VAL A 209 19.79 0.38 10.79
C VAL A 209 18.34 0.10 11.15
N GLN A 210 18.05 -1.03 11.80
CA GLN A 210 16.68 -1.38 12.18
C GLN A 210 16.08 -0.38 13.18
N GLU A 211 16.80 -0.06 14.26
CA GLU A 211 16.30 0.90 15.25
C GLU A 211 16.20 2.32 14.69
N GLN A 212 17.11 2.71 13.80
CA GLN A 212 17.00 3.97 13.06
C GLN A 212 15.76 3.99 12.18
N LEU A 213 15.50 2.93 11.39
CA LEU A 213 14.30 2.80 10.57
C LEU A 213 13.03 3.02 11.41
N TYR A 214 12.90 2.31 12.52
CA TYR A 214 11.76 2.43 13.42
C TYR A 214 11.63 3.84 14.00
N CYS A 215 12.75 4.49 14.32
CA CYS A 215 12.75 5.87 14.77
C CYS A 215 12.23 6.81 13.68
N HIS A 216 12.67 6.64 12.43
CA HIS A 216 12.27 7.50 11.32
C HIS A 216 10.80 7.32 10.92
N ILE A 217 10.25 6.10 11.01
CA ILE A 217 8.81 5.84 10.81
C ILE A 217 7.98 6.51 11.91
N ALA A 218 8.37 6.31 13.18
CA ALA A 218 7.68 6.87 14.34
C ALA A 218 7.80 8.40 14.42
N GLY A 219 8.99 8.93 14.10
CA GLY A 219 9.35 10.34 14.17
C GLY A 219 9.00 11.16 12.95
N HIS A 220 8.30 10.60 11.96
CA HIS A 220 7.81 11.37 10.82
C HIS A 220 7.06 12.64 11.27
N PRO A 221 7.34 13.83 10.70
CA PRO A 221 8.09 14.08 9.46
C PRO A 221 9.58 14.48 9.65
N LEU A 222 10.17 14.27 10.84
CA LEU A 222 11.46 14.88 11.25
C LEU A 222 12.65 14.62 10.32
N SER A 223 12.58 13.61 9.46
CA SER A 223 13.68 13.17 8.60
C SER A 223 13.29 13.06 7.14
N LEU A 224 12.23 13.78 6.74
CA LEU A 224 11.92 13.96 5.32
C LEU A 224 12.88 14.99 4.67
N PRO A 225 13.11 14.90 3.34
CA PRO A 225 12.47 13.98 2.39
C PRO A 225 13.10 12.57 2.32
N GLU A 226 14.29 12.37 2.88
CA GLU A 226 15.08 11.14 2.73
C GLU A 226 15.54 10.61 4.10
N TYR A 227 15.27 9.34 4.37
CA TYR A 227 15.79 8.64 5.54
C TYR A 227 17.21 8.17 5.30
N ASN A 228 18.03 8.32 6.34
CA ASN A 228 19.45 8.03 6.36
C ASN A 228 19.71 7.07 7.51
N PHE A 229 20.20 5.86 7.22
CA PHE A 229 20.44 4.82 8.22
C PHE A 229 21.91 4.41 8.23
N GLU A 230 22.61 4.77 9.30
CA GLU A 230 24.06 4.70 9.38
C GLU A 230 24.48 3.45 10.17
N SER A 231 25.14 2.51 9.50
CA SER A 231 25.43 1.18 10.06
C SER A 231 26.31 1.15 11.30
N TRP A 232 27.02 2.23 11.62
CA TRP A 232 27.96 2.31 12.74
C TRP A 232 27.41 3.02 13.98
N ARG A 233 26.22 3.63 13.90
CA ARG A 233 25.61 4.29 15.06
C ARG A 233 25.34 3.27 16.16
N PRO A 234 25.44 3.66 17.44
CA PRO A 234 25.09 2.76 18.53
C PRO A 234 23.63 2.31 18.39
N VAL A 235 23.37 1.05 18.75
CA VAL A 235 22.02 0.50 18.80
C VAL A 235 21.30 1.12 20.00
N VAL A 236 20.46 2.13 19.74
CA VAL A 236 19.61 2.78 20.74
C VAL A 236 18.17 2.50 20.35
N ASN A 237 17.37 1.98 21.30
CA ASN A 237 15.96 1.71 21.05
C ASN A 237 15.28 2.93 20.41
N TRP A 238 14.51 2.71 19.36
CA TRP A 238 13.91 3.77 18.54
C TRP A 238 13.15 4.82 19.36
N SER A 239 12.45 4.40 20.42
CA SER A 239 11.62 5.32 21.23
C SER A 239 12.48 6.26 22.07
N ILE A 240 13.59 5.76 22.59
CA ILE A 240 14.61 6.54 23.29
C ILE A 240 15.34 7.44 22.30
N SER A 241 15.70 6.90 21.14
CA SER A 241 16.37 7.65 20.07
C SER A 241 15.53 8.82 19.57
N LEU A 242 14.21 8.61 19.42
CA LEU A 242 13.27 9.66 19.06
C LEU A 242 13.20 10.74 20.15
N ALA A 243 13.03 10.33 21.41
CA ALA A 243 12.83 11.25 22.53
C ALA A 243 14.08 12.07 22.87
N LYS A 244 15.27 11.45 22.85
CA LYS A 244 16.51 12.08 23.32
C LYS A 244 17.39 12.59 22.19
N TYR A 245 17.40 11.92 21.04
CA TYR A 245 18.42 12.11 20.00
C TYR A 245 17.83 12.49 18.64
N ARG A 246 16.51 12.65 18.53
CA ARG A 246 15.80 12.99 17.28
C ARG A 246 16.21 12.07 16.12
N CYS A 247 16.29 10.77 16.40
CA CYS A 247 16.72 9.73 15.46
C CYS A 247 18.17 9.80 14.99
N ASN A 248 19.03 10.61 15.62
CA ASN A 248 20.45 10.72 15.30
C ASN A 248 21.32 10.47 16.54
N PRO A 249 21.38 9.22 17.07
CA PRO A 249 22.18 8.90 18.24
C PRO A 249 23.68 9.02 17.93
N TYR A 250 24.48 9.61 18.83
CA TYR A 250 25.93 9.78 18.68
C TYR A 250 26.72 8.79 19.53
N SER A 251 28.03 8.68 19.31
CA SER A 251 28.90 7.79 20.10
C SER A 251 28.79 8.09 21.61
N GLY A 252 28.48 7.07 22.41
CA GLY A 252 28.21 7.21 23.85
C GLY A 252 26.75 7.50 24.21
N ALA A 253 25.83 7.54 23.23
CA ALA A 253 24.40 7.53 23.50
C ALA A 253 24.00 6.28 24.29
N ILE A 254 23.08 6.46 25.25
CA ILE A 254 22.61 5.41 26.15
C ILE A 254 21.16 5.07 25.87
N SER A 255 20.81 3.80 26.08
CA SER A 255 19.42 3.34 26.17
C SER A 255 18.75 3.94 27.42
#